data_AF-G4YJD4-F1
#
_entry.id   AF-G4YJD4-F1
#
_cell.length_a   1.000
_cell.length_b   1.000
_cell.length_c   1.000
_cell.angle_alpha   90.00
_cell.angle_beta   90.00
_cell.angle_gamma   90.00
#
_symmetry.space_group_name_H-M   'P 1'
#
loop_
_entity.id
_entity.type
_entity.pdbx_description
1 polymer ?
#
loop_
_entity_poly.entity_id
_entity_poly.type
_entity_poly.pdbx_seq_one_letter_code
_entity_poly.pdbx_strand_id
1 'polypeptide(L)'
;MHKKLSKPTHKQWLAIRCLCVLLGPFESVSRPLDGQLYPTLPVVLPALDALEGVLRNRELFNNILSAAGREAYVDEVRVLMLECQAAMRRLFTERFDALKTSKLVWIAFLDPRMAMSMSHLTDENRAKAHADFLDAAVELAELQSPPPQSSISASPGKEVVRTSVPSERAFSTSGNIITAKRRSLTPELVRDLVFIAENSKRAKRGGA
;
A
#
# COMPACT_ATOMS: atom_id res chain seq x y z
N MET A 1 -30.45 -11.58 25.70
CA MET A 1 -31.31 -10.88 24.72
C MET A 1 -30.54 -10.72 23.42
N HIS A 2 -30.78 -11.58 22.43
CA HIS A 2 -30.18 -11.40 21.10
C HIS A 2 -30.91 -10.26 20.39
N LYS A 3 -30.24 -9.11 20.20
CA LYS A 3 -30.76 -8.05 19.33
C LYS A 3 -30.88 -8.64 17.92
N LYS A 4 -32.11 -8.86 17.45
CA LYS A 4 -32.36 -9.23 16.05
C LYS A 4 -31.76 -8.12 15.17
N LEU A 5 -30.88 -8.50 14.24
CA LEU A 5 -30.31 -7.58 13.26
C LEU A 5 -31.46 -6.97 12.45
N SER A 6 -31.74 -5.69 12.65
CA SER A 6 -32.73 -4.96 11.88
C SER A 6 -32.16 -4.60 10.51
N LYS A 7 -32.98 -4.70 9.46
CA LYS A 7 -32.60 -4.27 8.11
C LYS A 7 -32.21 -2.78 8.13
N PRO A 8 -31.11 -2.38 7.48
CA PRO A 8 -30.73 -0.97 7.44
C PRO A 8 -31.79 -0.12 6.73
N THR A 9 -31.97 1.11 7.20
CA THR A 9 -32.86 2.10 6.56
C THR A 9 -32.28 2.60 5.23
N HIS A 10 -33.09 3.25 4.39
CA HIS A 10 -32.62 3.85 3.13
C HIS A 10 -31.47 4.83 3.34
N LYS A 11 -31.58 5.69 4.37
CA LYS A 11 -30.49 6.59 4.82
C LYS A 11 -29.20 5.83 5.15
N GLN A 12 -29.30 4.75 5.93
CA GLN A 12 -28.15 3.93 6.31
C GLN A 12 -27.53 3.21 5.11
N TRP A 13 -28.36 2.68 4.20
CA TRP A 13 -27.88 2.07 2.96
C TRP A 13 -27.15 3.05 2.05
N LEU A 14 -27.67 4.27 1.92
CA LEU A 14 -27.01 5.32 1.15
C LEU A 14 -25.65 5.67 1.76
N ALA A 15 -25.59 5.86 3.08
CA ALA A 15 -24.32 6.13 3.78
C ALA A 15 -23.30 4.99 3.60
N ILE A 16 -23.71 3.73 3.72
CA ILE A 16 -22.85 2.56 3.49
C ILE A 16 -22.29 2.57 2.05
N ARG A 17 -23.12 2.87 1.04
CA ARG A 17 -22.66 2.96 -0.35
C ARG A 17 -21.63 4.07 -0.55
N CYS A 18 -21.85 5.24 0.05
CA CYS A 18 -20.87 6.33 0.02
C CYS A 18 -19.56 5.94 0.72
N LEU A 19 -19.62 5.23 1.85
CA LEU A 19 -18.43 4.69 2.53
C LEU A 19 -17.66 3.72 1.64
N CYS A 20 -18.33 2.83 0.91
CA CYS A 20 -17.66 1.94 -0.05
C CYS A 20 -16.92 2.73 -1.14
N VAL A 21 -17.48 3.84 -1.63
CA VAL A 21 -16.79 4.73 -2.59
C VAL A 21 -15.58 5.43 -1.96
N LEU A 22 -15.68 5.86 -0.71
CA LEU A 22 -14.57 6.47 0.00
C LEU A 22 -13.42 5.48 0.24
N LEU A 23 -13.74 4.22 0.52
CA LEU A 23 -12.77 3.19 0.89
C LEU A 23 -12.20 2.41 -0.30
N GLY A 24 -12.92 2.32 -1.43
CA GLY A 24 -12.48 1.61 -2.64
C GLY A 24 -11.09 2.00 -3.17
N PRO A 25 -10.68 3.29 -3.15
CA PRO A 25 -9.33 3.68 -3.51
C PRO A 25 -8.25 3.05 -2.62
N PHE A 26 -8.47 2.94 -1.32
CA PHE A 26 -7.52 2.33 -0.39
C PHE A 26 -7.32 0.85 -0.68
N GLU A 27 -8.41 0.13 -0.97
CA GLU A 27 -8.32 -1.26 -1.42
C GLU A 27 -7.52 -1.38 -2.72
N SER A 28 -7.80 -0.49 -3.69
CA SER A 28 -7.15 -0.47 -5.00
C SER A 28 -5.66 -0.23 -4.90
N VAL A 29 -5.21 0.63 -3.98
CA VAL A 29 -3.79 0.91 -3.72
C VAL A 29 -3.12 -0.15 -2.85
N SER A 30 -3.85 -0.75 -1.90
CA SER A 30 -3.28 -1.76 -1.01
C SER A 30 -2.90 -3.04 -1.75
N ARG A 31 -3.65 -3.41 -2.81
CA ARG A 31 -3.38 -4.63 -3.59
C ARG A 31 -2.01 -4.61 -4.30
N PRO A 32 -1.62 -3.58 -5.07
CA PRO A 32 -0.27 -3.50 -5.64
C PRO A 32 0.84 -3.38 -4.59
N LEU A 33 0.59 -2.69 -3.48
CA LEU A 33 1.57 -2.52 -2.40
C LEU A 33 1.78 -3.79 -1.57
N ASP A 34 0.85 -4.75 -1.66
CA ASP A 34 0.97 -6.11 -1.11
C ASP A 34 1.73 -7.06 -2.07
N GLY A 35 2.28 -6.53 -3.17
CA GLY A 35 3.15 -7.28 -4.07
C GLY A 35 4.44 -7.73 -3.38
N GLN A 36 4.76 -9.02 -3.47
CA GLN A 36 6.00 -9.61 -2.94
C GLN A 36 7.04 -9.95 -4.03
N LEU A 37 6.67 -9.79 -5.30
CA LEU A 37 7.48 -10.23 -6.45
C LEU A 37 8.13 -9.07 -7.20
N TYR A 38 7.95 -7.84 -6.72
CA TYR A 38 8.56 -6.65 -7.28
C TYR A 38 8.81 -5.62 -6.18
N PRO A 39 9.83 -4.77 -6.32
CA PRO A 39 10.06 -3.64 -5.42
C PRO A 39 8.82 -2.74 -5.38
N THR A 40 8.11 -2.73 -4.26
CA THR A 40 6.90 -1.89 -4.07
C THR A 40 7.25 -0.47 -3.67
N LEU A 41 8.46 -0.25 -3.13
CA LEU A 41 8.90 1.02 -2.56
C LEU A 41 8.85 2.21 -3.54
N PRO A 42 9.26 2.07 -4.82
CA PRO A 42 9.15 3.17 -5.78
C PRO A 42 7.71 3.62 -6.08
N VAL A 43 6.72 2.75 -5.83
CA VAL A 43 5.30 2.99 -6.16
C VAL A 43 4.53 3.55 -4.95
N VAL A 44 5.09 3.50 -3.74
CA VAL A 44 4.42 3.95 -2.50
C VAL A 44 4.00 5.41 -2.59
N LEU A 45 4.91 6.32 -2.93
CA LEU A 45 4.62 7.76 -2.97
C LEU A 45 3.62 8.13 -4.06
N PRO A 46 3.78 7.67 -5.33
CA PRO A 46 2.75 7.85 -6.36
C PRO A 46 1.37 7.36 -5.92
N ALA A 47 1.31 6.21 -5.24
CA ALA A 47 0.05 5.65 -4.78
C ALA A 47 -0.59 6.48 -3.65
N LEU A 48 0.22 7.02 -2.73
CA LEU A 48 -0.25 7.92 -1.67
C LEU A 48 -0.74 9.26 -2.23
N ASP A 49 -0.10 9.80 -3.26
CA ASP A 49 -0.55 11.03 -3.91
C ASP A 49 -1.83 10.82 -4.70
N ALA A 50 -1.96 9.70 -5.40
CA ALA A 50 -3.22 9.32 -6.06
C ALA A 50 -4.37 9.22 -5.04
N LEU A 51 -4.15 8.58 -3.89
CA LEU A 51 -5.14 8.52 -2.80
C LEU A 51 -5.50 9.90 -2.27
N GLU A 52 -4.51 10.76 -2.05
CA GLU A 52 -4.76 12.11 -1.57
C GLU A 52 -5.59 12.92 -2.58
N GLY A 53 -5.32 12.77 -3.87
CA GLY A 53 -6.13 13.37 -4.93
C GLY A 53 -7.60 12.96 -4.84
N VAL A 54 -7.88 11.68 -4.61
CA VAL A 54 -9.25 11.19 -4.41
C VAL A 54 -9.88 11.74 -3.13
N LEU A 55 -9.14 11.79 -2.02
CA LEU A 55 -9.62 12.36 -0.75
C LEU A 55 -9.86 13.87 -0.82
N ARG A 56 -9.22 14.59 -1.75
CA ARG A 56 -9.44 16.02 -2.00
C ARG A 56 -10.65 16.29 -2.91
N ASN A 57 -11.12 15.30 -3.67
CA ASN A 57 -12.24 15.45 -4.61
C ASN A 57 -13.58 15.64 -3.87
N ARG A 58 -14.12 16.86 -3.86
CA ARG A 58 -15.41 17.19 -3.22
C ARG A 58 -16.62 16.56 -3.92
N GLU A 59 -16.47 16.19 -5.19
CA GLU A 59 -17.54 15.62 -6.00
C GLU A 59 -17.58 14.08 -5.93
N LEU A 60 -16.77 13.46 -5.05
CA LEU A 60 -16.58 12.01 -4.93
C LEU A 60 -17.90 11.22 -4.81
N PHE A 61 -18.89 11.78 -4.10
CA PHE A 61 -20.16 11.11 -3.81
C PHE A 61 -21.28 11.46 -4.79
N ASN A 62 -21.06 12.39 -5.73
CA ASN A 62 -22.14 12.97 -6.53
C ASN A 62 -22.96 11.95 -7.30
N ASN A 63 -22.30 10.96 -7.92
CA ASN A 63 -22.99 9.93 -8.70
C ASN A 63 -23.94 9.09 -7.84
N ILE A 64 -23.54 8.78 -6.60
CA ILE A 64 -24.36 7.99 -5.68
C ILE A 64 -25.50 8.84 -5.11
N LEU A 65 -25.20 10.08 -4.72
CA LEU A 65 -26.18 10.98 -4.13
C LEU A 65 -27.23 11.43 -5.16
N SER A 66 -26.84 11.68 -6.41
CA SER A 66 -27.78 12.05 -7.49
C SER A 66 -28.71 10.89 -7.84
N ALA A 67 -28.21 9.65 -7.84
CA ALA A 67 -29.01 8.46 -8.08
C ALA A 67 -30.04 8.19 -6.98
N ALA A 68 -29.83 8.70 -5.76
CA ALA A 68 -30.78 8.59 -4.66
C ALA A 68 -31.94 9.60 -4.72
N GLY A 69 -31.92 10.54 -5.67
CA GLY A 69 -32.99 11.52 -5.86
C GLY A 69 -32.97 12.69 -4.86
N ARG A 70 -34.14 13.33 -4.65
CA ARG A 70 -34.29 14.55 -3.82
C ARG A 70 -34.95 14.26 -2.47
N GLU A 71 -34.62 13.13 -1.85
CA GLU A 71 -35.15 12.80 -0.53
C GLU A 71 -34.44 13.62 0.56
N ALA A 72 -35.15 14.02 1.62
CA ALA A 72 -34.59 14.88 2.68
C ALA A 72 -33.33 14.27 3.35
N TYR A 73 -33.25 12.95 3.45
CA TYR A 73 -32.09 12.29 4.03
C TYR A 73 -30.84 12.33 3.14
N VAL A 74 -30.96 12.63 1.84
CA VAL A 74 -29.82 12.64 0.90
C VAL A 74 -28.86 13.78 1.25
N ASP A 75 -29.38 14.95 1.58
CA ASP A 75 -28.56 16.10 1.99
C ASP A 75 -27.92 15.87 3.35
N GLU A 76 -28.62 15.23 4.29
CA GLU A 76 -28.04 14.83 5.58
C GLU A 76 -26.87 13.85 5.38
N VAL A 77 -27.02 12.86 4.49
CA VAL A 77 -25.95 11.91 4.17
C VAL A 77 -24.80 12.60 3.44
N ARG A 78 -25.08 13.58 2.57
CA ARG A 78 -24.04 14.37 1.89
C ARG A 78 -23.14 15.08 2.91
N VAL A 79 -23.74 15.80 3.86
CA VAL A 79 -22.99 16.53 4.89
C VAL A 79 -22.14 15.56 5.71
N LEU A 80 -22.75 14.48 6.21
CA LEU A 80 -22.05 13.47 6.99
C LEU A 80 -20.86 12.86 6.23
N MET A 81 -21.04 12.52 4.95
CA MET A 81 -19.99 11.90 4.15
C MET A 81 -18.85 12.86 3.81
N LEU A 82 -19.13 14.15 3.61
CA LEU A 82 -18.10 15.17 3.43
C LEU A 82 -17.28 15.40 4.71
N GLU A 83 -17.92 15.33 5.87
CA GLU A 83 -17.22 15.35 7.18
C GLU A 83 -16.35 14.10 7.35
N CYS A 84 -16.87 12.91 7.03
CA CYS A 84 -16.09 11.67 7.04
C CYS A 84 -14.89 11.75 6.10
N GLN A 85 -15.07 12.26 4.88
CA GLN A 85 -13.98 12.46 3.92
C GLN A 85 -12.93 13.43 4.46
N ALA A 86 -13.34 14.55 5.07
CA ALA A 86 -12.42 15.51 5.67
C ALA A 86 -11.63 14.90 6.83
N ALA A 87 -12.28 14.11 7.69
CA ALA A 87 -11.63 13.40 8.78
C ALA A 87 -10.62 12.35 8.27
N MET A 88 -11.00 11.56 7.26
CA MET A 88 -10.10 10.59 6.61
C MET A 88 -8.91 11.28 5.96
N ARG A 89 -9.12 12.41 5.28
CA ARG A 89 -8.04 13.21 4.70
C ARG A 89 -7.07 13.70 5.77
N ARG A 90 -7.59 14.22 6.88
CA ARG A 90 -6.77 14.68 8.01
C ARG A 90 -5.90 13.55 8.56
N LEU A 91 -6.50 12.41 8.88
CA LEU A 91 -5.78 11.22 9.39
C LEU A 91 -4.75 10.71 8.38
N PHE A 92 -5.08 10.73 7.08
CA PHE A 92 -4.18 10.33 6.01
C PHE A 92 -2.95 11.24 5.95
N THR A 93 -3.16 12.57 5.94
CA THR A 93 -2.06 13.53 5.96
C THR A 93 -1.21 13.35 7.22
N GLU A 94 -1.81 13.37 8.41
CA GLU A 94 -1.08 13.19 9.68
C GLU A 94 -0.21 11.92 9.69
N ARG A 95 -0.70 10.83 9.08
CA ARG A 95 0.01 9.55 9.03
C ARG A 95 1.17 9.53 8.03
N PHE A 96 1.02 10.17 6.87
CA PHE A 96 1.93 9.98 5.73
C PHE A 96 2.76 11.22 5.36
N ASP A 97 2.52 12.38 5.97
CA ASP A 97 3.23 13.63 5.64
C ASP A 97 4.75 13.52 5.87
N ALA A 98 5.17 12.88 6.96
CA ALA A 98 6.57 12.60 7.25
C ALA A 98 7.24 11.72 6.17
N LEU A 99 6.49 10.81 5.55
CA LEU A 99 7.01 9.97 4.48
C LEU A 99 7.18 10.76 3.18
N LYS A 100 6.20 11.63 2.85
CA LYS A 100 6.23 12.50 1.67
C LYS A 100 7.31 13.57 1.73
N THR A 101 7.72 13.97 2.93
CA THR A 101 8.79 14.96 3.16
C THR A 101 10.15 14.32 3.47
N SER A 102 10.22 12.99 3.53
CA SER A 102 11.46 12.27 3.84
C SER A 102 12.48 12.33 2.69
N LYS A 103 13.75 12.01 3.00
CA LYS A 103 14.82 11.81 2.00
C LYS A 103 14.57 10.64 1.04
N LEU A 104 13.45 9.93 1.13
CA LEU A 104 13.18 8.74 0.33
C LEU A 104 12.32 9.03 -0.90
N VAL A 105 11.98 10.30 -1.13
CA VAL A 105 11.17 10.73 -2.28
C VAL A 105 11.83 10.35 -3.60
N TRP A 106 13.16 10.37 -3.66
CA TRP A 106 13.91 9.99 -4.85
C TRP A 106 13.77 8.51 -5.23
N ILE A 107 13.33 7.63 -4.31
CA ILE A 107 13.17 6.19 -4.59
C ILE A 107 12.16 5.93 -5.70
N ALA A 108 11.22 6.86 -5.96
CA ALA A 108 10.33 6.77 -7.11
C ALA A 108 11.08 6.79 -8.46
N PHE A 109 12.28 7.38 -8.54
CA PHE A 109 13.14 7.34 -9.74
C PHE A 109 13.64 5.93 -10.08
N LEU A 110 13.63 5.00 -9.12
CA LEU A 110 14.00 3.62 -9.37
C LEU A 110 12.95 2.84 -10.18
N ASP A 111 11.76 3.40 -10.39
CA ASP A 111 10.78 2.87 -11.35
C ASP A 111 10.79 3.72 -12.64
N PRO A 112 11.29 3.18 -13.77
CA PRO A 112 11.33 3.90 -15.05
C PRO A 112 9.96 4.43 -15.51
N ARG A 113 8.86 3.78 -15.10
CA ARG A 113 7.50 4.20 -15.44
C ARG A 113 7.12 5.49 -14.71
N MET A 114 7.71 5.75 -13.55
CA MET A 114 7.44 6.92 -12.72
C MET A 114 8.44 8.05 -12.99
N ALA A 115 9.70 7.71 -13.31
CA ALA A 115 10.77 8.66 -13.61
C ALA A 115 10.44 9.63 -14.76
N MET A 116 9.58 9.23 -15.70
CA MET A 116 9.28 10.00 -16.90
C MET A 116 8.36 11.20 -16.67
N SER A 117 7.57 11.22 -15.58
CA SER A 117 6.58 12.28 -15.34
C SER A 117 6.63 12.83 -13.92
N MET A 118 6.85 11.99 -12.89
CA MET A 118 6.87 12.40 -11.47
C MET A 118 5.77 13.42 -11.12
N SER A 119 4.58 13.30 -11.73
CA SER A 119 3.50 14.30 -11.67
C SER A 119 2.91 14.50 -10.26
N HIS A 120 3.35 13.68 -9.33
CA HIS A 120 2.94 13.65 -7.94
C HIS A 120 3.83 14.57 -7.06
N LEU A 121 5.00 14.99 -7.57
CA LEU A 121 5.88 15.95 -6.92
C LEU A 121 5.71 17.36 -7.50
N THR A 122 5.92 18.37 -6.66
CA THR A 122 6.12 19.75 -7.12
C THR A 122 7.46 19.86 -7.87
N ASP A 123 7.61 20.87 -8.73
CA ASP A 123 8.85 21.05 -9.51
C ASP A 123 10.09 21.18 -8.62
N GLU A 124 9.98 21.88 -7.49
CA GLU A 124 11.04 22.03 -6.48
C GLU A 124 11.40 20.70 -5.81
N ASN A 125 10.40 19.93 -5.38
CA ASN A 125 10.63 18.62 -4.76
C ASN A 125 11.18 17.60 -5.76
N ARG A 126 10.77 17.70 -7.04
CA ARG A 126 11.31 16.87 -8.12
C ARG A 126 12.78 17.16 -8.38
N ALA A 127 13.17 18.44 -8.43
CA ALA A 127 14.57 18.83 -8.62
C ALA A 127 15.44 18.33 -7.46
N LYS A 128 14.98 18.50 -6.21
CA LYS A 128 15.67 17.99 -5.02
C LYS A 128 15.78 16.46 -5.04
N ALA A 129 14.69 15.76 -5.32
CA ALA A 129 14.69 14.30 -5.39
C ALA A 129 15.62 13.78 -6.51
N HIS A 130 15.72 14.50 -7.62
CA HIS A 130 16.65 14.16 -8.70
C HIS A 130 18.12 14.33 -8.26
N ALA A 131 18.44 15.41 -7.54
CA ALA A 131 19.78 15.60 -6.97
C ALA A 131 20.12 14.50 -5.95
N ASP A 132 19.21 14.20 -5.02
CA ASP A 132 19.39 13.13 -4.03
C ASP A 132 19.59 11.75 -4.70
N PHE A 133 18.90 11.48 -5.82
CA PHE A 133 19.09 10.26 -6.62
C PHE A 133 20.51 10.18 -7.23
N LEU A 134 20.99 11.28 -7.81
CA LEU A 134 22.33 11.34 -8.38
C LEU A 134 23.41 11.13 -7.33
N ASP A 135 23.28 11.79 -6.17
CA ASP A 135 24.22 11.62 -5.06
C ASP A 135 24.26 10.16 -4.58
N ALA A 136 23.10 9.52 -4.42
CA ALA A 136 23.02 8.10 -4.05
C ALA A 136 23.63 7.18 -5.12
N ALA A 137 23.47 7.51 -6.41
CA ALA A 137 24.06 6.74 -7.50
C ALA A 137 25.59 6.88 -7.54
N VAL A 138 26.12 8.07 -7.26
CA VAL A 138 27.56 8.34 -7.14
C VAL A 138 28.16 7.57 -5.96
N GLU A 139 27.55 7.66 -4.77
CA GLU A 139 27.98 6.92 -3.58
C GLU A 139 28.01 5.40 -3.85
N LEU A 140 26.99 4.87 -4.52
CA LEU A 140 26.91 3.45 -4.85
C LEU A 140 27.98 3.04 -5.88
N ALA A 141 28.30 3.89 -6.84
CA ALA A 141 29.39 3.67 -7.78
C ALA A 141 30.76 3.67 -7.07
N GLU A 142 30.97 4.58 -6.12
CA GLU A 142 32.19 4.64 -5.30
C GLU A 142 32.37 3.38 -4.44
N LEU A 143 31.28 2.83 -3.88
CA LEU A 143 31.30 1.56 -3.13
C LEU A 143 31.52 0.33 -4.01
N GLN A 144 31.13 0.39 -5.29
CA GLN A 144 31.32 -0.69 -6.25
C GLN A 144 32.65 -0.60 -7.01
N SER A 145 33.40 0.48 -6.83
CA SER A 145 34.80 0.55 -7.26
C SER A 145 35.53 -0.69 -6.75
N PRO A 146 36.09 -1.54 -7.63
CA PRO A 146 36.84 -2.68 -7.14
C PRO A 146 38.02 -2.15 -6.31
N PRO A 147 38.29 -2.68 -5.10
CA PRO A 147 39.63 -2.53 -4.54
C PRO A 147 40.62 -3.13 -5.55
N PRO A 148 41.88 -2.66 -5.59
CA PRO A 148 42.88 -3.24 -6.48
C PRO A 148 42.98 -4.75 -6.19
N GLN A 149 42.41 -5.54 -7.10
CA GLN A 149 42.34 -6.99 -7.22
C GLN A 149 42.39 -7.85 -5.95
N SER A 150 41.26 -8.48 -5.59
CA SER A 150 41.19 -9.96 -5.42
C SER A 150 39.77 -10.47 -5.15
N SER A 151 39.39 -11.48 -5.92
CA SER A 151 38.36 -12.52 -5.68
C SER A 151 36.91 -12.11 -5.34
N ILE A 152 36.09 -12.25 -6.39
CA ILE A 152 34.66 -12.64 -6.44
C ILE A 152 34.07 -13.15 -5.12
N SER A 153 33.13 -12.40 -4.54
CA SER A 153 31.90 -12.98 -3.97
C SER A 153 30.73 -12.02 -4.21
N ALA A 154 29.77 -12.48 -5.02
CA ALA A 154 28.56 -11.73 -5.33
C ALA A 154 27.68 -11.61 -4.08
N SER A 155 27.39 -10.40 -3.65
CA SER A 155 26.40 -10.13 -2.60
C SER A 155 25.04 -9.83 -3.25
N PRO A 156 23.93 -10.49 -2.86
CA PRO A 156 22.62 -10.25 -3.45
C PRO A 156 22.05 -8.92 -2.95
N GLY A 157 21.52 -8.12 -3.87
CA GLY A 157 20.83 -6.86 -3.56
C GLY A 157 19.73 -7.09 -2.53
N LYS A 158 19.77 -6.35 -1.42
CA LYS A 158 18.76 -6.41 -0.36
C LYS A 158 17.47 -5.74 -0.86
N GLU A 159 16.53 -6.54 -1.34
CA GLU A 159 15.14 -6.13 -1.48
C GLU A 159 14.56 -5.85 -0.08
N VAL A 160 14.44 -4.57 0.28
CA VAL A 160 13.80 -4.16 1.54
C VAL A 160 12.31 -4.02 1.30
N VAL A 161 11.54 -5.00 1.74
CA VAL A 161 10.07 -4.90 1.82
C VAL A 161 9.69 -4.23 3.13
N ARG A 162 8.94 -3.11 3.07
CA ARG A 162 8.60 -2.29 4.25
C ARG A 162 7.27 -2.61 4.92
N THR A 163 6.42 -3.42 4.29
CA THR A 163 5.13 -3.78 4.87
C THR A 163 5.26 -5.06 5.68
N SER A 164 4.53 -5.18 6.79
CA SER A 164 4.39 -6.44 7.54
C SER A 164 3.48 -7.44 6.82
N VAL A 165 2.85 -7.03 5.72
CA VAL A 165 1.85 -7.85 5.03
C VAL A 165 2.42 -9.15 4.42
N PRO A 166 3.69 -9.23 3.96
CA PRO A 166 4.29 -10.50 3.59
C PRO A 166 4.41 -11.47 4.75
N SER A 167 4.74 -10.98 5.95
CA SER A 167 4.72 -11.81 7.13
C SER A 167 3.29 -12.15 7.55
N GLU A 168 2.30 -11.26 7.39
CA GLU A 168 0.88 -11.55 7.62
C GLU A 168 0.33 -12.65 6.68
N ARG A 169 0.74 -12.68 5.41
CA ARG A 169 0.40 -13.78 4.48
C ARG A 169 1.11 -15.09 4.87
N ALA A 170 2.36 -15.02 5.32
CA ALA A 170 3.05 -16.18 5.87
C ALA A 170 2.36 -16.67 7.15
N PHE A 171 1.87 -15.77 8.01
CA PHE A 171 1.09 -16.09 9.21
C PHE A 171 -0.31 -16.63 8.89
N SER A 172 -0.97 -16.14 7.85
CA SER A 172 -2.25 -16.67 7.37
C SER A 172 -2.08 -18.06 6.74
N THR A 173 -1.01 -18.26 5.97
CA THR A 173 -0.59 -19.59 5.48
C THR A 173 -0.24 -20.51 6.64
N SER A 174 0.44 -19.98 7.67
CA SER A 174 0.70 -20.69 8.92
C SER A 174 -0.60 -21.03 9.66
N GLY A 175 -1.63 -20.19 9.60
CA GLY A 175 -2.95 -20.46 10.19
C GLY A 175 -3.65 -21.69 9.58
N ASN A 176 -3.36 -22.01 8.31
CA ASN A 176 -3.82 -23.26 7.70
C ASN A 176 -3.01 -24.49 8.19
N ILE A 177 -1.77 -24.30 8.62
CA ILE A 177 -0.88 -25.35 9.14
C ILE A 177 -1.11 -25.57 10.64
N ILE A 178 -1.26 -24.48 11.40
CA ILE A 178 -1.51 -24.37 12.83
C ILE A 178 -3.01 -24.16 13.04
N THR A 179 -3.81 -25.20 12.78
CA THR A 179 -5.24 -25.19 13.12
C THR A 179 -5.46 -25.72 14.53
N ALA A 180 -6.59 -25.38 15.16
CA ALA A 180 -6.94 -25.82 16.52
C ALA A 180 -6.96 -27.36 16.72
N LYS A 181 -6.94 -28.17 15.64
CA LYS A 181 -6.83 -29.64 15.67
C LYS A 181 -5.38 -30.18 15.55
N ARG A 182 -4.39 -29.35 15.23
CA ARG A 182 -2.95 -29.72 15.08
C ARG A 182 -2.09 -29.02 16.12
N ARG A 183 -2.41 -29.20 17.41
CA ARG A 183 -1.76 -28.52 18.55
C ARG A 183 -0.41 -29.10 18.99
N SER A 184 0.12 -30.09 18.27
CA SER A 184 1.32 -30.86 18.67
C SER A 184 2.47 -30.71 17.67
N LEU A 185 2.61 -29.54 17.04
CA LEU A 185 3.79 -29.23 16.23
C LEU A 185 4.76 -28.42 17.09
N THR A 186 6.03 -28.81 17.09
CA THR A 186 7.07 -28.01 17.75
C THR A 186 7.30 -26.72 16.96
N PRO A 187 7.70 -25.61 17.61
CA PRO A 187 7.96 -24.33 16.95
C PRO A 187 8.94 -24.43 15.77
N GLU A 188 9.92 -25.33 15.86
CA GLU A 188 10.92 -25.60 14.82
C GLU A 188 10.27 -26.23 13.59
N LEU A 189 9.39 -27.22 13.79
CA LEU A 189 8.68 -27.87 12.70
C LEU A 189 7.68 -26.93 12.01
N VAL A 190 7.08 -26.01 12.76
CA VAL A 190 6.23 -24.95 12.20
C VAL A 190 7.05 -24.02 11.30
N ARG A 191 8.23 -23.57 11.76
CA ARG A 191 9.13 -22.73 10.94
C ARG A 191 9.48 -23.43 9.63
N ASP A 192 9.89 -24.69 9.69
CA ASP A 192 10.34 -25.44 8.51
C ASP A 192 9.19 -25.70 7.52
N LEU A 193 7.99 -26.02 8.02
CA LEU A 193 6.81 -26.20 7.18
C LEU A 193 6.40 -24.90 6.46
N VAL A 194 6.45 -23.76 7.15
CA VAL A 194 6.17 -22.45 6.56
C VAL A 194 7.23 -22.10 5.53
N PHE A 195 8.50 -22.35 5.82
CA PHE A 195 9.61 -22.14 4.89
C PHE A 195 9.47 -22.98 3.63
N ILE A 196 9.17 -24.27 3.75
CA ILE A 196 8.96 -25.17 2.61
C ILE A 196 7.73 -24.74 1.80
N ALA A 197 6.63 -24.38 2.46
CA ALA A 197 5.40 -23.96 1.79
C ALA A 197 5.59 -22.68 0.97
N GLU A 198 6.30 -21.69 1.51
CA GLU A 198 6.57 -20.44 0.80
C GLU A 198 7.56 -20.64 -0.36
N ASN A 199 8.60 -21.45 -0.18
CA ASN A 199 9.58 -21.70 -1.24
C ASN A 199 9.06 -22.65 -2.33
N SER A 200 8.20 -23.60 -2.00
CA SER A 200 7.58 -24.51 -3.00
C SER A 200 6.67 -23.75 -3.98
N LYS A 201 6.05 -22.64 -3.55
CA LYS A 201 5.26 -21.76 -4.43
C LYS A 201 6.14 -20.98 -5.41
N ARG A 202 7.38 -20.65 -5.02
CA ARG A 202 8.36 -19.96 -5.87
C ARG A 202 8.92 -20.90 -6.93
N ALA A 203 9.27 -22.13 -6.57
CA ALA A 203 9.81 -23.12 -7.50
C ALA A 203 8.85 -23.48 -8.65
N LYS A 204 7.54 -23.51 -8.40
CA LYS A 204 6.52 -23.81 -9.43
C LYS A 204 6.28 -22.69 -10.44
N ARG A 205 6.80 -21.47 -10.21
CA ARG A 205 6.58 -20.31 -11.09
C ARG A 205 7.79 -19.96 -11.97
N GLY A 206 8.96 -20.55 -11.72
CA GLY A 206 10.17 -20.37 -12.52
C GLY A 206 10.38 -21.45 -13.59
N GLY A 207 9.40 -22.34 -13.80
CA GLY A 207 9.39 -23.37 -14.84
C GLY A 207 8.28 -23.10 -15.87
N ALA A 208 8.46 -22.06 -16.67
CA ALA A 208 7.79 -21.83 -17.96
C ALA A 208 8.67 -20.91 -18.80
#